data_AF-A0A1V2CHV8-F1
#
_entry.id   AF-A0A1V2CHV8-F1
#
_cell.length_a   1.000
_cell.length_b   1.000
_cell.length_c   1.000
_cell.angle_alpha   90.00
_cell.angle_beta   90.00
_cell.angle_gamma   90.00
#
_symmetry.space_group_name_H-M   'P 1'
#
loop_
_entity.id
_entity.type
_entity.pdbx_description
1 polymer ?
#
loop_
_entity_poly.entity_id
_entity_poly.type
_entity_poly.pdbx_seq_one_letter_code
_entity_poly.pdbx_strand_id
1 'polypeptide(L)'
;MLKEYLTTWRLIFAIGQPLCKKSFWIFIGITYSINLIIVLIFSFFDTEALYDDYLYYLGCIFMLSYILAGMRRMRDINKPCVYIFIPFYNFFVPGNG
;
A
#
# COMPACT_ATOMS: atom_id res chain seq x y z
N MET A 1 0.32 4.26 15.05
CA MET A 1 -0.04 3.16 14.15
C MET A 1 -1.42 3.33 13.50
N LEU A 2 -2.57 3.06 14.15
CA LEU A 2 -3.88 3.16 13.47
C LEU A 2 -4.20 4.57 12.92
N LYS A 3 -3.92 5.61 13.71
CA LYS A 3 -4.09 7.01 13.28
C LYS A 3 -3.20 7.37 12.07
N GLU A 4 -1.96 6.87 12.04
CA GLU A 4 -1.03 7.07 10.93
C GLU A 4 -1.51 6.35 9.67
N TYR A 5 -2.02 5.11 9.81
CA TYR A 5 -2.61 4.36 8.70
C TYR A 5 -3.80 5.07 8.07
N LEU A 6 -4.78 5.50 8.88
CA LEU A 6 -5.96 6.23 8.40
C LEU A 6 -5.57 7.58 7.76
N THR A 7 -4.56 8.24 8.33
CA THR A 7 -4.01 9.47 7.76
C THR A 7 -3.40 9.18 6.41
N THR A 8 -2.51 8.19 6.29
CA THR A 8 -1.93 7.79 5.01
C THR A 8 -3.01 7.41 4.00
N TRP A 9 -4.04 6.66 4.39
CA TRP A 9 -5.20 6.35 3.55
C TRP A 9 -5.90 7.58 2.99
N ARG A 10 -6.11 8.62 3.80
CA ARG A 10 -6.64 9.89 3.31
C ARG A 10 -5.63 10.61 2.41
N LEU A 11 -4.35 10.54 2.76
CA LEU A 11 -3.29 11.21 2.04
C LEU A 11 -3.06 10.63 0.65
N ILE A 12 -3.12 9.30 0.45
CA ILE A 12 -2.93 8.73 -0.89
C ILE A 12 -3.93 9.30 -1.92
N PHE A 13 -5.13 9.69 -1.47
CA PHE A 13 -6.14 10.36 -2.31
C PHE A 13 -6.09 11.90 -2.27
N ALA A 14 -5.58 12.50 -1.19
CA ALA A 14 -5.48 13.96 -1.05
C ALA A 14 -4.19 14.49 -1.70
N ILE A 15 -4.29 15.30 -2.76
CA ILE A 15 -3.14 15.87 -3.46
C ILE A 15 -2.44 16.92 -2.57
N GLY A 16 -1.12 16.79 -2.31
CA GLY A 16 -0.29 17.90 -1.82
C GLY A 16 0.50 17.74 -0.51
N GLN A 17 0.36 16.64 0.24
CA GLN A 17 1.11 16.41 1.49
C GLN A 17 2.19 15.32 1.34
N PRO A 18 3.43 15.54 1.81
CA PRO A 18 4.53 14.58 1.66
C PRO A 18 4.31 13.31 2.49
N LEU A 19 4.69 12.18 1.93
CA LEU A 19 4.65 10.86 2.57
C LEU A 19 6.07 10.46 3.03
N CYS A 20 6.26 10.41 4.35
CA CYS A 20 7.55 9.99 4.90
C CYS A 20 7.78 8.48 4.70
N LYS A 21 9.06 8.06 4.67
CA LYS A 21 9.47 6.65 4.48
C LYS A 21 8.80 5.73 5.52
N LYS A 22 8.77 6.16 6.78
CA LYS A 22 8.14 5.40 7.88
C LYS A 22 6.64 5.21 7.65
N SER A 23 5.90 6.26 7.30
CA SER A 23 4.46 6.17 7.02
C SER A 23 4.16 5.32 5.79
N PHE A 24 4.99 5.38 4.75
CA PHE A 24 4.88 4.48 3.59
C PHE A 24 4.99 3.01 4.02
N TRP A 25 6.04 2.65 4.76
CA TRP A 25 6.22 1.26 5.21
C TRP A 25 5.15 0.79 6.19
N ILE A 26 4.70 1.66 7.11
CA ILE A 26 3.58 1.36 8.01
C ILE A 26 2.30 1.10 7.20
N PHE A 27 2.06 1.92 6.17
CA PHE A 27 0.92 1.75 5.28
C PHE A 27 0.98 0.42 4.52
N ILE A 28 2.12 0.10 3.90
CA ILE A 28 2.31 -1.18 3.20
C ILE A 28 2.13 -2.37 4.16
N GLY A 29 2.77 -2.32 5.33
CA GLY A 29 2.72 -3.40 6.31
C GLY A 29 1.30 -3.66 6.82
N ILE A 30 0.58 -2.63 7.22
CA ILE A 30 -0.80 -2.78 7.72
C ILE A 30 -1.74 -3.27 6.61
N THR A 31 -1.60 -2.70 5.41
CA THR A 31 -2.37 -3.10 4.21
C THR A 31 -2.17 -4.57 3.89
N TYR A 32 -0.92 -5.05 3.92
CA TYR A 32 -0.58 -6.45 3.70
C TYR A 32 -1.15 -7.37 4.81
N SER A 33 -1.02 -6.97 6.08
CA SER A 33 -1.56 -7.75 7.20
C SER A 33 -3.09 -7.89 7.13
N ILE A 34 -3.80 -6.81 6.75
CA ILE A 34 -5.26 -6.85 6.56
C ILE A 34 -5.62 -7.82 5.43
N ASN A 35 -4.92 -7.76 4.30
CA ASN A 35 -5.12 -8.68 3.19
C ASN A 35 -4.95 -10.15 3.64
N LEU A 36 -3.86 -10.45 4.35
CA LEU A 36 -3.56 -11.79 4.83
C LEU A 36 -4.64 -12.32 5.78
N ILE A 37 -5.14 -11.48 6.70
CA ILE A 37 -6.25 -11.85 7.60
C ILE A 37 -7.51 -12.19 6.80
N ILE A 38 -7.85 -11.37 5.80
CA ILE A 38 -9.02 -11.58 4.96
C ILE A 38 -8.89 -12.91 4.18
N VAL A 39 -7.75 -13.15 3.54
CA VAL A 39 -7.47 -14.42 2.82
C VAL A 39 -7.66 -15.62 3.74
N LEU A 40 -7.13 -15.56 4.97
CA LEU A 40 -7.27 -16.64 5.95
C LEU A 40 -8.72 -16.89 6.34
N ILE A 41 -9.50 -15.82 6.57
CA ILE A 41 -10.93 -15.95 6.89
C ILE A 41 -11.68 -16.65 5.76
N PHE A 42 -11.51 -16.21 4.52
CA PHE A 42 -12.24 -16.86 3.41
C PHE A 42 -11.79 -18.29 3.18
N SER A 43 -10.49 -18.59 3.32
CA SER A 43 -9.98 -19.97 3.23
C SER A 43 -10.55 -20.88 4.31
N PHE A 44 -10.93 -20.34 5.46
CA PHE A 44 -11.55 -21.10 6.55
C PHE A 44 -13.01 -21.46 6.26
N PHE A 45 -13.73 -20.63 5.50
CA PHE A 45 -15.16 -20.83 5.22
C PHE A 45 -15.47 -21.67 3.97
N ASP A 46 -14.44 -22.20 3.28
CA ASP A 46 -14.59 -23.05 2.10
C ASP A 46 -15.50 -22.45 1.01
N THR A 47 -15.41 -21.12 0.85
CA THR A 47 -16.27 -20.33 -0.06
C THR A 47 -15.54 -20.05 -1.37
N GLU A 48 -15.06 -21.10 -2.05
CA GLU A 48 -14.20 -21.01 -3.24
C GLU A 48 -14.75 -20.08 -4.35
N ALA A 49 -16.06 -20.10 -4.61
CA ALA A 49 -16.64 -19.27 -5.67
C ALA A 49 -16.72 -17.76 -5.32
N LEU A 50 -16.86 -17.42 -4.04
CA LEU A 50 -16.82 -16.03 -3.57
C LEU A 50 -15.37 -15.56 -3.34
N TYR A 51 -14.46 -16.51 -3.12
CA TYR A 51 -13.05 -16.28 -2.86
C TYR A 51 -12.35 -15.62 -4.04
N ASP A 52 -12.55 -16.13 -5.26
CA ASP A 52 -11.82 -15.67 -6.44
C ASP A 52 -12.19 -14.24 -6.84
N ASP A 53 -13.48 -13.94 -6.97
CA ASP A 53 -13.95 -12.61 -7.34
C ASP A 53 -13.60 -11.58 -6.26
N TYR A 54 -13.82 -11.91 -4.99
CA TYR A 54 -13.54 -11.00 -3.89
C TYR A 54 -12.05 -10.71 -3.76
N LEU A 55 -11.18 -11.72 -3.87
CA LEU A 55 -9.73 -11.52 -3.86
C LEU A 55 -9.25 -10.72 -5.06
N TYR A 56 -9.87 -10.88 -6.22
CA TYR A 56 -9.54 -10.07 -7.38
C TYR A 56 -9.80 -8.58 -7.11
N TYR A 57 -11.01 -8.21 -6.69
CA TYR A 57 -11.34 -6.80 -6.41
C TYR A 57 -10.51 -6.23 -5.27
N LEU A 58 -10.32 -7.00 -4.20
CA LEU A 58 -9.51 -6.61 -3.05
C LEU A 58 -8.04 -6.41 -3.48
N GLY A 59 -7.51 -7.34 -4.28
CA GLY A 59 -6.18 -7.26 -4.88
C GLY A 59 -6.01 -6.03 -5.76
N CYS A 60 -7.00 -5.67 -6.58
CA CYS A 60 -7.00 -4.44 -7.37
C CYS A 60 -6.94 -3.19 -6.49
N ILE A 61 -7.75 -3.11 -5.43
CA ILE A 61 -7.74 -1.97 -4.50
C ILE A 61 -6.37 -1.85 -3.83
N PHE A 62 -5.77 -2.98 -3.44
CA PHE A 62 -4.45 -2.99 -2.82
C PHE A 62 -3.34 -2.59 -3.79
N MET A 63 -3.37 -3.10 -5.02
CA MET A 63 -2.41 -2.73 -6.06
C MET A 63 -2.51 -1.23 -6.38
N LEU A 64 -3.72 -0.70 -6.56
CA LEU A 64 -3.95 0.73 -6.78
C LEU A 64 -3.42 1.55 -5.61
N SER A 65 -3.72 1.15 -4.38
CA SER A 65 -3.24 1.81 -3.16
C SER A 65 -1.71 1.80 -3.06
N TYR A 66 -1.06 0.69 -3.43
CA TYR A 66 0.39 0.55 -3.50
C TYR A 66 1.00 1.49 -4.53
N ILE A 67 0.46 1.49 -5.75
CA ILE A 67 0.93 2.33 -6.86
C ILE A 67 0.79 3.80 -6.48
N LEU A 68 -0.37 4.23 -5.96
CA LEU A 68 -0.59 5.61 -5.55
C LEU A 68 0.36 6.05 -4.43
N ALA A 69 0.55 5.22 -3.40
CA ALA A 69 1.48 5.51 -2.32
C ALA A 69 2.93 5.57 -2.82
N GLY A 70 3.31 4.66 -3.71
CA GLY A 70 4.62 4.59 -4.34
C GLY A 70 4.90 5.80 -5.23
N MET A 71 3.98 6.14 -6.13
CA MET A 71 4.10 7.30 -7.03
C MET A 71 4.27 8.59 -6.23
N ARG A 72 3.50 8.73 -5.15
CA ARG A 72 3.62 9.88 -4.25
C ARG A 72 4.98 9.92 -3.57
N ARG A 73 5.44 8.79 -3.04
CA ARG A 73 6.77 8.70 -2.43
C ARG A 73 7.88 9.06 -3.43
N MET A 74 7.78 8.62 -4.69
CA MET A 74 8.73 8.98 -5.75
C MET A 74 8.70 10.48 -6.06
N ARG A 75 7.52 11.09 -6.09
CA ARG A 75 7.37 12.55 -6.21
C ARG A 75 8.06 13.28 -5.05
N ASP A 76 7.89 12.81 -3.82
CA ASP A 76 8.49 13.44 -2.64
C ASP A 76 10.03 13.39 -2.63
N ILE A 77 10.64 12.42 -3.31
CA ILE A 77 12.10 12.30 -3.45
C ILE A 77 12.63 12.81 -4.81
N ASN A 78 11.78 13.50 -5.59
CA ASN A 78 12.09 13.98 -6.93
C ASN A 78 12.64 12.89 -7.87
N LYS A 79 12.08 11.67 -7.78
CA LYS A 79 12.41 10.56 -8.68
C LYS A 79 11.26 10.27 -9.64
N PRO A 80 11.57 9.82 -10.88
CA PRO A 80 10.54 9.38 -11.81
C PRO A 80 9.67 8.26 -11.22
N CYS A 81 8.38 8.26 -11.52
CA CYS A 81 7.43 7.28 -10.97
C CYS A 81 7.77 5.82 -11.36
N VAL A 82 8.50 5.60 -12.45
CA VAL A 82 8.91 4.25 -12.88
C VAL A 82 9.76 3.51 -11.84
N TYR A 83 10.40 4.24 -10.93
CA TYR A 83 11.21 3.66 -9.86
C TYR A 83 10.37 2.92 -8.80
N ILE A 84 9.03 3.01 -8.81
CA ILE A 84 8.17 2.16 -7.96
C ILE A 84 8.25 0.69 -8.33
N PHE A 85 8.52 0.38 -9.60
CA PHE A 85 8.58 -0.98 -10.11
C PHE A 85 9.96 -1.61 -9.90
N ILE A 86 10.95 -0.82 -9.48
CA ILE A 86 12.27 -1.35 -9.14
C ILE A 86 12.17 -1.93 -7.74
N PRO A 87 12.27 -3.27 -7.61
CA PRO A 87 12.19 -3.91 -6.31
C PRO A 87 13.30 -3.36 -5.41
N PHE A 88 12.94 -3.16 -4.14
CA PHE A 88 13.80 -2.62 -3.09
C PHE A 88 14.31 -1.19 -3.23
N TYR A 89 13.99 -0.44 -4.30
CA TYR A 89 14.48 0.93 -4.47
C TYR A 89 14.14 1.83 -3.27
N ASN A 90 12.92 1.69 -2.72
CA ASN A 90 12.47 2.42 -1.54
C ASN A 90 13.24 2.08 -0.24
N PHE A 91 14.00 0.98 -0.18
CA PHE A 91 14.90 0.70 0.95
C PHE A 91 16.18 1.52 0.87
N PHE A 92 16.76 1.64 -0.33
CA PHE A 92 18.04 2.29 -0.58
C PHE A 92 17.95 3.81 -0.67
N VAL A 93 16.78 4.37 -0.96
CA VAL A 93 16.60 5.83 -0.93
C VAL A 93 16.70 6.31 0.53
N PRO A 94 17.62 7.26 0.83
CA PRO A 94 17.68 7.90 2.14
C PRO A 94 16.32 8.55 2.41
N GLY A 95 15.71 8.20 3.53
CA GLY A 95 14.49 8.85 3.98
C GLY A 95 14.85 10.22 4.53
N ASN A 96 14.22 11.29 4.04
CA ASN A 96 14.09 12.49 4.84
C ASN A 96 13.09 12.17 5.96
N GLY A 97 13.60 11.70 7.09
CA GLY A 97 12.86 11.26 8.25
C GLY A 97 13.79 10.68 9.30
#